data_AF-A0A916HK46-F1
#
_entry.id   AF-A0A916HK46-F1
#
_cell.length_a   1.000
_cell.length_b   1.000
_cell.length_c   1.000
_cell.angle_alpha   90.00
_cell.angle_beta   90.00
_cell.angle_gamma   90.00
#
_symmetry.space_group_name_H-M   'P 1'
#
loop_
_entity.id
_entity.type
_entity.pdbx_description
1 polymer ?
#
loop_
_entity_poly.entity_id
_entity_poly.type
_entity_poly.pdbx_seq_one_letter_code
_entity_poly.pdbx_strand_id
1 'polypeptide(L)'
;MKDRDRYWDCLDQAVEATNGGRTDEALAWLDEALKAEPNGAEARNTRGEILWDDGRVDEALREFELAGKADPKLMQAHLNRAEILIDELGEHEQALELCDRLLAGGGELPRTDRGHEAEIYYLKAKALFYLDDLEGSLFLVRRALKAVGDNPIYRSFEGQLLFELGRFAEARRPLEAAAAMERDAAQTEYHLALVLERLGEHEEAKRRFERASHLDPEQFPMPLEIGDEEFERIAAEALAELPRSIREYVANVPVLIEEWPSSELVDQEDVSPTILGIFIGVPRTEAGSSDVRRDMDRVILFKRNLETSCRDRDELLHEIKTTVKHEIGHYLGLDEDDLERLGLA
;
A
#
# COMPACT_ATOMS: atom_id res chain seq x y z
N MET A 1 -3.10 43.77 -18.04
CA MET A 1 -2.55 44.16 -16.72
C MET A 1 -3.59 43.91 -15.65
N LYS A 2 -4.73 44.61 -15.63
CA LYS A 2 -5.77 44.41 -14.60
C LYS A 2 -6.26 42.95 -14.39
N ASP A 3 -6.43 42.18 -15.46
CA ASP A 3 -6.93 40.79 -15.35
C ASP A 3 -5.86 39.80 -14.85
N ARG A 4 -4.58 40.06 -15.17
CA ARG A 4 -3.46 39.23 -14.66
C ARG A 4 -3.22 39.49 -13.18
N ASP A 5 -3.36 40.74 -12.74
CA ASP A 5 -3.27 41.08 -11.32
C ASP A 5 -4.44 40.41 -10.55
N ARG A 6 -5.65 40.38 -11.13
CA ARG A 6 -6.81 39.69 -10.55
C ARG A 6 -6.62 38.17 -10.43
N TYR A 7 -5.98 37.50 -11.39
CA TYR A 7 -5.72 36.06 -11.32
C TYR A 7 -4.92 35.70 -10.06
N TRP A 8 -3.79 36.37 -9.83
CA TRP A 8 -2.94 36.10 -8.68
C TRP A 8 -3.61 36.49 -7.36
N ASP A 9 -4.33 37.62 -7.33
CA ASP A 9 -5.11 38.00 -6.15
C ASP A 9 -6.14 36.92 -5.78
N CYS A 10 -6.88 36.38 -6.76
CA CYS A 10 -7.85 35.31 -6.52
C CYS A 10 -7.17 33.99 -6.12
N LEU A 11 -6.02 33.65 -6.71
CA LEU A 11 -5.27 32.45 -6.34
C LEU A 11 -4.75 32.54 -4.89
N ASP A 12 -4.22 33.68 -4.48
CA ASP A 12 -3.75 33.91 -3.11
C ASP A 12 -4.90 33.76 -2.11
N GLN A 13 -6.09 34.30 -2.43
CA GLN A 13 -7.29 34.13 -1.60
C GLN A 13 -7.77 32.67 -1.55
N ALA A 14 -7.65 31.92 -2.65
CA ALA A 14 -7.95 30.50 -2.64
C ALA A 14 -7.01 29.73 -1.71
N VAL A 15 -5.69 29.96 -1.80
CA VAL A 15 -4.70 29.32 -0.93
C VAL A 15 -4.93 29.68 0.55
N GLU A 16 -5.25 30.94 0.85
CA GLU A 16 -5.60 31.37 2.21
C GLU A 16 -6.88 30.70 2.73
N ALA A 17 -7.89 30.53 1.88
CA ALA A 17 -9.11 29.81 2.21
C ALA A 17 -8.85 28.32 2.47
N THR A 18 -8.06 27.66 1.61
CA THR A 18 -7.65 26.25 1.77
C THR A 18 -6.91 26.04 3.08
N ASN A 19 -5.90 26.87 3.39
CA ASN A 19 -5.16 26.79 4.65
C ASN A 19 -6.05 27.03 5.90
N GLY A 20 -7.17 27.73 5.73
CA GLY A 20 -8.17 27.94 6.76
C GLY A 20 -9.27 26.85 6.83
N GLY A 21 -9.20 25.79 6.02
CA GLY A 21 -10.21 24.73 5.93
C GLY A 21 -11.54 25.20 5.31
N ARG A 22 -11.54 26.29 4.55
CA ARG A 22 -12.73 26.89 3.93
C ARG A 22 -12.84 26.45 2.46
N THR A 23 -13.08 25.17 2.24
CA THR A 23 -13.08 24.50 0.93
C THR A 23 -13.98 25.19 -0.11
N ASP A 24 -15.25 25.47 0.23
CA ASP A 24 -16.19 26.12 -0.70
C ASP A 24 -15.74 27.52 -1.11
N GLU A 25 -15.17 28.27 -0.16
CA GLU A 25 -14.64 29.62 -0.41
C GLU A 25 -13.41 29.55 -1.33
N ALA A 26 -12.51 28.59 -1.10
CA ALA A 26 -11.34 28.37 -1.93
C ALA A 26 -11.74 28.03 -3.38
N LEU A 27 -12.69 27.12 -3.57
CA LEU A 27 -13.20 26.76 -4.90
C LEU A 27 -13.84 27.95 -5.62
N ALA A 28 -14.59 28.79 -4.91
CA ALA A 28 -15.18 30.00 -5.46
C ALA A 28 -14.11 31.03 -5.90
N TRP A 29 -13.03 31.18 -5.12
CA TRP A 29 -11.89 32.02 -5.52
C TRP A 29 -11.16 31.46 -6.74
N LEU A 30 -11.00 30.13 -6.83
CA LEU A 30 -10.42 29.50 -8.01
C LEU A 30 -11.31 29.67 -9.25
N ASP A 31 -12.64 29.69 -9.10
CA ASP A 31 -13.55 29.99 -10.22
C ASP A 31 -13.32 31.41 -10.73
N GLU A 32 -13.12 32.39 -9.83
CA GLU A 32 -12.80 33.76 -10.21
C GLU A 32 -11.40 33.88 -10.84
N ALA A 33 -10.41 33.14 -10.34
CA ALA A 33 -9.08 33.07 -10.95
C ALA A 33 -9.16 32.52 -12.37
N LEU A 34 -9.86 31.40 -12.58
CA LEU A 34 -10.01 30.78 -13.91
C LEU A 34 -10.92 31.57 -14.86
N LYS A 35 -11.82 32.43 -14.36
CA LYS A 35 -12.52 33.42 -15.19
C LYS A 35 -11.56 34.50 -15.71
N ALA A 36 -10.61 34.94 -14.88
CA ALA A 36 -9.61 35.93 -15.27
C ALA A 36 -8.55 35.34 -16.21
N GLU A 37 -8.11 34.10 -15.96
CA GLU A 37 -7.15 33.36 -16.77
C GLU A 37 -7.61 31.90 -16.97
N PRO A 38 -8.34 31.58 -18.06
CA PRO A 38 -8.89 30.24 -18.30
C PRO A 38 -7.88 29.11 -18.40
N ASN A 39 -6.62 29.44 -18.69
CA ASN A 39 -5.50 28.50 -18.75
C ASN A 39 -4.52 28.69 -17.57
N GLY A 40 -4.97 29.23 -16.43
CA GLY A 40 -4.13 29.38 -15.25
C GLY A 40 -3.76 28.03 -14.64
N ALA A 41 -2.54 27.56 -14.88
CA ALA A 41 -2.11 26.22 -14.50
C ALA A 41 -2.07 26.03 -12.97
N GLU A 42 -1.62 27.04 -12.22
CA GLU A 42 -1.54 26.99 -10.76
C GLU A 42 -2.93 26.90 -10.14
N ALA A 43 -3.90 27.69 -10.62
CA ALA A 43 -5.28 27.61 -10.14
C ALA A 43 -5.92 26.24 -10.42
N ARG A 44 -5.61 25.62 -11.56
CA ARG A 44 -6.05 24.25 -11.86
C ARG A 44 -5.41 23.22 -10.94
N ASN A 45 -4.09 23.33 -10.71
CA ASN A 45 -3.40 22.45 -9.78
C ASN A 45 -3.97 22.56 -8.36
N THR A 46 -4.12 23.77 -7.83
CA THR A 46 -4.71 23.99 -6.50
C THR A 46 -6.16 23.51 -6.44
N ARG A 47 -6.94 23.68 -7.51
CA ARG A 47 -8.28 23.08 -7.58
C ARG A 47 -8.24 21.56 -7.51
N GLY A 48 -7.31 20.95 -8.23
CA GLY A 48 -7.11 19.50 -8.23
C GLY A 48 -6.79 18.97 -6.83
N GLU A 49 -5.89 19.62 -6.11
CA GLU A 49 -5.53 19.27 -4.72
C GLU A 49 -6.76 19.32 -3.80
N ILE A 50 -7.51 20.42 -3.84
CA ILE A 50 -8.73 20.58 -3.02
C ILE A 50 -9.78 19.51 -3.35
N LEU A 51 -9.96 19.19 -4.63
CA LEU A 51 -10.91 18.17 -5.06
C LEU A 51 -10.46 16.76 -4.64
N TRP A 52 -9.16 16.51 -4.62
CA TRP A 52 -8.61 15.25 -4.17
C TRP A 52 -8.83 15.07 -2.66
N ASP A 53 -8.54 16.10 -1.85
CA ASP A 53 -8.82 16.10 -0.41
C ASP A 53 -10.32 15.88 -0.09
N ASP A 54 -11.23 16.29 -0.99
CA ASP A 54 -12.69 16.09 -0.89
C ASP A 54 -13.14 14.71 -1.41
N GLY A 55 -12.21 13.84 -1.83
CA GLY A 55 -12.48 12.50 -2.38
C GLY A 55 -13.03 12.50 -3.81
N ARG A 56 -13.00 13.64 -4.52
CA ARG A 56 -13.48 13.79 -5.91
C ARG A 56 -12.36 13.47 -6.90
N VAL A 57 -11.83 12.25 -6.81
CA VAL A 57 -10.63 11.76 -7.51
C VAL A 57 -10.67 12.01 -9.03
N ASP A 58 -11.76 11.64 -9.70
CA ASP A 58 -11.91 11.83 -11.15
C ASP A 58 -11.85 13.30 -11.59
N GLU A 59 -12.36 14.20 -10.76
CA GLU A 59 -12.34 15.64 -11.02
C GLU A 59 -10.95 16.22 -10.77
N ALA A 60 -10.28 15.77 -9.70
CA ALA A 60 -8.91 16.14 -9.40
C ALA A 60 -7.94 15.74 -10.52
N LEU A 61 -8.02 14.49 -10.99
CA LEU A 61 -7.21 14.00 -12.11
C LEU A 61 -7.38 14.88 -13.35
N ARG A 62 -8.62 15.24 -13.69
CA ARG A 62 -8.90 16.12 -14.83
C ARG A 62 -8.25 17.50 -14.66
N GLU A 63 -8.31 18.09 -13.47
CA GLU A 63 -7.70 19.40 -13.24
C GLU A 63 -6.17 19.35 -13.30
N PHE A 64 -5.52 18.29 -12.80
CA PHE A 64 -4.08 18.09 -12.96
C PHE A 64 -3.67 17.91 -14.43
N GLU A 65 -4.44 17.16 -15.21
CA GLU A 65 -4.20 17.05 -16.65
C GLU A 65 -4.36 18.39 -17.39
N LEU A 66 -5.36 19.19 -17.02
CA LEU A 66 -5.57 20.51 -17.59
C LEU A 66 -4.47 21.48 -17.16
N ALA A 67 -3.99 21.40 -15.91
CA ALA A 67 -2.86 22.18 -15.42
C ALA A 67 -1.57 21.86 -16.21
N GLY A 68 -1.24 20.57 -16.37
CA GLY A 68 -0.06 20.14 -17.14
C GLY A 68 -0.15 20.43 -18.64
N LYS A 69 -1.36 20.51 -19.22
CA LYS A 69 -1.56 20.98 -20.60
C LYS A 69 -1.41 22.50 -20.72
N ALA A 70 -1.81 23.25 -19.69
CA ALA A 70 -1.75 24.70 -19.66
C ALA A 70 -0.32 25.21 -19.44
N ASP A 71 0.41 24.60 -18.51
CA ASP A 71 1.85 24.78 -18.34
C ASP A 71 2.55 23.42 -18.18
N PRO A 72 3.15 22.88 -19.26
CA PRO A 72 3.94 21.66 -19.20
C PRO A 72 5.11 21.70 -18.21
N LYS A 73 5.55 22.89 -17.77
CA LYS A 73 6.66 23.08 -16.82
C LYS A 73 6.24 23.07 -15.37
N LEU A 74 4.94 23.09 -15.07
CA LEU A 74 4.42 22.98 -13.72
C LEU A 74 4.60 21.53 -13.23
N MET A 75 5.76 21.24 -12.64
CA MET A 75 6.11 19.88 -12.21
C MET A 75 5.10 19.31 -11.21
N GLN A 76 4.62 20.13 -10.28
CA GLN A 76 3.66 19.71 -9.25
C GLN A 76 2.40 19.08 -9.84
N ALA A 77 1.87 19.62 -10.94
CA ALA A 77 0.69 19.06 -11.59
C ALA A 77 0.94 17.64 -12.14
N HIS A 78 2.15 17.36 -12.64
CA HIS A 78 2.50 16.01 -13.11
C HIS A 78 2.77 15.06 -11.96
N LEU A 79 3.36 15.54 -10.85
CA LEU A 79 3.61 14.75 -9.65
C LEU A 79 2.30 14.35 -8.97
N ASN A 80 1.41 15.31 -8.72
CA ASN A 80 0.08 15.06 -8.15
C ASN A 80 -0.73 14.09 -9.04
N ARG A 81 -0.61 14.22 -10.36
CA ARG A 81 -1.21 13.26 -11.30
C ARG A 81 -0.63 11.86 -11.16
N ALA A 82 0.69 11.73 -11.07
CA ALA A 82 1.34 10.44 -10.88
C ALA A 82 0.91 9.79 -9.56
N GLU A 83 0.79 10.59 -8.49
CA GLU A 83 0.35 10.11 -7.19
C GLU A 83 -1.10 9.64 -7.18
N ILE A 84 -2.05 10.39 -7.76
CA ILE A 84 -3.45 9.93 -7.94
C ILE A 84 -3.53 8.62 -8.74
N LEU A 85 -2.73 8.49 -9.82
CA LEU A 85 -2.71 7.27 -10.62
C LEU A 85 -2.28 6.06 -9.78
N ILE A 86 -1.38 6.26 -8.82
CA ILE A 86 -0.86 5.19 -7.96
C ILE A 86 -1.84 4.87 -6.84
N ASP A 87 -2.20 5.86 -6.03
CA ASP A 87 -2.84 5.63 -4.72
C ASP A 87 -4.36 5.49 -4.81
N GLU A 88 -5.00 6.18 -5.76
CA GLU A 88 -6.47 6.23 -5.86
C GLU A 88 -7.04 5.36 -6.97
N LEU A 89 -6.31 5.26 -8.10
CA LEU A 89 -6.84 4.64 -9.31
C LEU A 89 -6.26 3.26 -9.62
N GLY A 90 -5.13 2.88 -8.99
CA GLY A 90 -4.47 1.60 -9.30
C GLY A 90 -3.86 1.53 -10.71
N GLU A 91 -3.72 2.66 -11.40
CA GLU A 91 -3.24 2.76 -12.79
C GLU A 91 -1.70 2.83 -12.82
N HIS A 92 -1.06 1.82 -12.24
CA HIS A 92 0.36 1.80 -11.92
C HIS A 92 1.25 1.89 -13.18
N GLU A 93 0.90 1.22 -14.27
CA GLU A 93 1.62 1.31 -15.54
C GLU A 93 1.57 2.72 -16.14
N GLN A 94 0.41 3.40 -16.05
CA GLN A 94 0.30 4.77 -16.53
C GLN A 94 1.15 5.73 -15.68
N ALA A 95 1.21 5.50 -14.37
CA ALA A 95 2.10 6.25 -13.48
C ALA A 95 3.58 6.02 -13.82
N LEU A 96 3.99 4.77 -14.12
CA LEU A 96 5.36 4.46 -14.58
C LEU A 96 5.71 5.21 -15.87
N GLU A 97 4.83 5.17 -16.88
CA GLU A 97 5.04 5.86 -18.15
C GLU A 97 5.14 7.39 -17.96
N LEU A 98 4.34 7.96 -17.06
CA LEU A 98 4.43 9.37 -16.71
C LEU A 98 5.77 9.69 -16.04
N CYS A 99 6.18 8.92 -15.03
CA CYS A 99 7.46 9.09 -14.36
C CYS A 99 8.65 8.98 -15.32
N ASP A 100 8.61 8.03 -16.26
CA ASP A 100 9.67 7.86 -17.27
C ASP A 100 9.76 9.05 -18.22
N ARG A 101 8.62 9.62 -18.63
CA ARG A 101 8.61 10.84 -19.44
C ARG A 101 9.16 12.04 -18.66
N LEU A 102 8.82 12.19 -17.38
CA LEU A 102 9.35 13.26 -16.53
C LEU A 102 10.87 13.15 -16.33
N LEU A 103 11.38 11.93 -16.09
CA LEU A 103 12.82 11.68 -15.94
C LEU A 103 13.61 11.85 -17.25
N ALA A 104 13.05 11.40 -18.38
CA ALA A 104 13.67 11.60 -19.69
C ALA A 104 13.74 13.10 -20.05
N GLY A 105 12.70 13.85 -19.65
CA GLY A 105 12.54 15.25 -19.97
C GLY A 105 12.49 15.52 -21.49
N GLY A 106 12.62 16.79 -21.86
CA GLY A 106 12.61 17.21 -23.27
C GLY A 106 11.21 17.54 -23.80
N GLY A 107 11.17 18.08 -25.02
CA GLY A 107 9.96 18.73 -25.54
C GLY A 107 9.62 19.99 -24.72
N GLU A 108 8.38 20.06 -24.24
CA GLU A 108 7.89 21.15 -23.37
C GLU A 108 8.12 20.87 -21.87
N LEU A 109 8.49 19.64 -21.50
CA LEU A 109 8.74 19.25 -20.11
C LEU A 109 10.02 19.93 -19.56
N PRO A 110 10.01 20.32 -18.28
CA PRO A 110 11.15 20.97 -17.66
C PRO A 110 12.27 19.95 -17.45
N ARG A 111 13.51 20.43 -17.35
CA ARG A 111 14.59 19.58 -16.81
C ARG A 111 14.37 19.45 -15.31
N THR A 112 14.43 18.23 -14.80
CA THR A 112 14.30 17.95 -13.38
C THR A 112 15.54 18.44 -12.63
N ASP A 113 15.32 19.15 -11.52
CA ASP A 113 16.35 19.31 -10.50
C ASP A 113 16.41 18.05 -9.61
N ARG A 114 17.35 18.02 -8.65
CA ARG A 114 17.55 16.85 -7.78
C ARG A 114 16.37 16.55 -6.85
N GLY A 115 15.61 17.57 -6.45
CA GLY A 115 14.45 17.41 -5.59
C GLY A 115 13.35 16.70 -6.34
N HIS A 116 12.96 17.26 -7.49
CA HIS A 116 11.97 16.64 -8.37
C HIS A 116 12.43 15.27 -8.88
N GLU A 117 13.71 15.09 -9.21
CA GLU A 117 14.24 13.78 -9.61
C GLU A 117 14.05 12.73 -8.50
N ALA A 118 14.27 13.08 -7.23
CA ALA A 118 14.06 12.16 -6.12
C ALA A 118 12.59 11.80 -5.94
N GLU A 119 11.71 12.78 -6.03
CA GLU A 119 10.27 12.59 -5.91
C GLU A 119 9.71 11.70 -7.03
N ILE A 120 10.16 11.91 -8.27
CA ILE A 120 9.79 11.05 -9.39
C ILE A 120 10.33 9.62 -9.19
N TYR A 121 11.56 9.45 -8.68
CA TYR A 121 12.05 8.11 -8.35
C TYR A 121 11.22 7.44 -7.27
N TYR A 122 10.76 8.19 -6.26
CA TYR A 122 9.91 7.66 -5.21
C TYR A 122 8.54 7.24 -5.74
N LEU A 123 7.85 8.10 -6.51
CA LEU A 123 6.57 7.75 -7.12
C LEU A 123 6.70 6.55 -8.08
N LYS A 124 7.78 6.52 -8.88
CA LYS A 124 8.08 5.36 -9.73
C LYS A 124 8.34 4.10 -8.90
N ALA A 125 9.01 4.20 -7.75
CA ALA A 125 9.21 3.09 -6.83
C ALA A 125 7.88 2.58 -6.24
N LYS A 126 6.97 3.48 -5.84
CA LYS A 126 5.61 3.12 -5.40
C LYS A 126 4.84 2.37 -6.48
N ALA A 127 4.88 2.85 -7.72
CA ALA A 127 4.23 2.16 -8.83
C ALA A 127 4.82 0.75 -9.07
N LEU A 128 6.14 0.58 -9.00
CA LEU A 128 6.77 -0.74 -9.10
C LEU A 128 6.43 -1.67 -7.93
N PHE A 129 6.24 -1.12 -6.73
CA PHE A 129 5.82 -1.88 -5.56
C PHE A 129 4.46 -2.54 -5.77
N TYR A 130 3.47 -1.79 -6.27
CA TYR A 130 2.14 -2.36 -6.58
C TYR A 130 2.14 -3.30 -7.79
N LEU A 131 3.16 -3.21 -8.65
CA LEU A 131 3.40 -4.14 -9.75
C LEU A 131 4.30 -5.33 -9.36
N ASP A 132 4.58 -5.47 -8.06
CA ASP A 132 5.37 -6.55 -7.46
C ASP A 132 6.84 -6.63 -7.94
N ASP A 133 7.36 -5.54 -8.54
CA ASP A 133 8.81 -5.39 -8.80
C ASP A 133 9.50 -4.76 -7.58
N LEU A 134 9.60 -5.54 -6.51
CA LEU A 134 10.16 -5.11 -5.22
C LEU A 134 11.63 -4.70 -5.32
N GLU A 135 12.45 -5.42 -6.10
CA GLU A 135 13.86 -5.09 -6.30
C GLU A 135 14.04 -3.82 -7.15
N GLY A 136 13.23 -3.64 -8.20
CA GLY A 136 13.18 -2.40 -8.98
C GLY A 136 12.75 -1.21 -8.12
N SER A 137 11.74 -1.41 -7.26
CA SER A 137 11.28 -0.42 -6.30
C SER A 137 12.38 -0.04 -5.30
N LEU A 138 13.06 -1.03 -4.70
CA LEU A 138 14.18 -0.82 -3.77
C LEU A 138 15.35 -0.07 -4.43
N PHE A 139 15.64 -0.39 -5.68
CA PHE A 139 16.65 0.33 -6.45
C PHE A 139 16.29 1.82 -6.61
N LEU A 140 15.04 2.12 -6.96
CA LEU A 140 14.57 3.49 -7.21
C LEU A 140 14.47 4.33 -5.93
N VAL A 141 13.96 3.80 -4.82
CA VAL A 141 13.93 4.55 -3.55
C VAL A 141 15.34 4.90 -3.07
N ARG A 142 16.32 4.02 -3.30
CA ARG A 142 17.74 4.31 -3.02
C ARG A 142 18.32 5.38 -3.95
N ARG A 143 17.83 5.48 -5.19
CA ARG A 143 18.18 6.61 -6.08
C ARG A 143 17.58 7.93 -5.58
N ALA A 144 16.34 7.91 -5.08
CA ALA A 144 15.73 9.08 -4.45
C ALA A 144 16.57 9.56 -3.26
N LEU A 145 16.90 8.68 -2.32
CA LEU A 145 17.79 8.97 -1.18
C LEU A 145 19.17 9.47 -1.62
N LYS A 146 19.73 8.95 -2.71
CA LYS A 146 21.01 9.44 -3.24
C LYS A 146 20.93 10.87 -3.79
N ALA A 147 19.78 11.27 -4.33
CA ALA A 147 19.59 12.58 -4.92
C ALA A 147 19.42 13.68 -3.86
N VAL A 148 18.69 13.42 -2.79
CA VAL A 148 18.35 14.43 -1.75
C VAL A 148 18.93 14.17 -0.37
N GLY A 149 19.48 12.98 -0.09
CA GLY A 149 19.94 12.58 1.23
C GLY A 149 18.87 11.87 2.05
N ASP A 150 19.04 11.84 3.37
CA ASP A 150 18.06 11.23 4.28
C ASP A 150 16.73 11.98 4.23
N ASN A 151 15.67 11.24 3.93
CA ASN A 151 14.28 11.69 3.93
C ASN A 151 13.45 10.62 4.68
N PRO A 152 12.59 10.99 5.65
CA PRO A 152 11.88 10.03 6.49
C PRO A 152 10.95 9.12 5.68
N ILE A 153 10.22 9.67 4.71
CA ILE A 153 9.29 8.93 3.85
C ILE A 153 10.06 7.90 3.04
N TYR A 154 11.15 8.30 2.38
CA TYR A 154 11.94 7.38 1.53
C TYR A 154 12.67 6.31 2.35
N ARG A 155 13.10 6.64 3.58
CA ARG A 155 13.68 5.66 4.51
C ARG A 155 12.64 4.68 5.03
N SER A 156 11.44 5.16 5.36
CA SER A 156 10.35 4.28 5.78
C SER A 156 9.99 3.29 4.67
N PHE A 157 9.85 3.80 3.45
CA PHE A 157 9.55 2.97 2.27
C PHE A 157 10.70 2.01 1.91
N GLU A 158 11.98 2.41 2.02
CA GLU A 158 13.12 1.48 1.89
C GLU A 158 13.03 0.35 2.92
N GLY A 159 12.63 0.67 4.15
CA GLY A 159 12.39 -0.29 5.22
C GLY A 159 11.27 -1.28 4.91
N GLN A 160 10.13 -0.79 4.45
CA GLN A 160 9.00 -1.60 4.02
C GLN A 160 9.40 -2.55 2.88
N LEU A 161 10.07 -2.06 1.85
CA LEU A 161 10.53 -2.89 0.72
C LEU A 161 11.50 -3.99 1.17
N LEU A 162 12.43 -3.67 2.07
CA LEU A 162 13.34 -4.67 2.64
C LEU A 162 12.60 -5.68 3.51
N PHE A 163 11.52 -5.28 4.18
CA PHE A 163 10.66 -6.21 4.89
C PHE A 163 9.97 -7.17 3.92
N GLU A 164 9.32 -6.67 2.86
CA GLU A 164 8.64 -7.51 1.85
C GLU A 164 9.60 -8.46 1.15
N LEU A 165 10.83 -8.04 0.88
CA LEU A 165 11.91 -8.90 0.36
C LEU A 165 12.46 -9.92 1.38
N GLY A 166 11.91 -10.01 2.59
CA GLY A 166 12.38 -10.90 3.65
C GLY A 166 13.73 -10.50 4.28
N ARG A 167 14.27 -9.32 3.96
CA ARG A 167 15.58 -8.80 4.38
C ARG A 167 15.49 -8.03 5.70
N PHE A 168 14.90 -8.65 6.73
CA PHE A 168 14.55 -8.01 8.01
C PHE A 168 15.73 -7.32 8.71
N ALA A 169 16.91 -7.94 8.70
CA ALA A 169 18.11 -7.36 9.31
C ALA A 169 18.55 -6.05 8.65
N GLU A 170 18.34 -5.92 7.33
CA GLU A 170 18.64 -4.69 6.60
C GLU A 170 17.52 -3.66 6.76
N ALA A 171 16.26 -4.09 6.87
CA ALA A 171 15.08 -3.22 7.03
C ALA A 171 15.11 -2.40 8.33
N ARG A 172 15.70 -2.94 9.40
CA ARG A 172 15.75 -2.27 10.72
C ARG A 172 16.34 -0.86 10.64
N ARG A 173 17.52 -0.71 10.04
CA ARG A 173 18.27 0.55 10.04
C ARG A 173 17.53 1.70 9.35
N PRO A 174 16.99 1.57 8.13
CA PRO A 174 16.25 2.65 7.50
C PRO A 174 14.96 3.00 8.27
N LEU A 175 14.26 2.03 8.85
CA LEU A 175 13.07 2.30 9.69
C LEU A 175 13.43 3.05 10.98
N GLU A 176 14.50 2.65 11.68
CA GLU A 176 15.00 3.38 12.85
C GLU A 176 15.41 4.81 12.49
N ALA A 177 16.02 5.01 11.32
CA ALA A 177 16.40 6.33 10.83
C ALA A 177 15.16 7.19 10.53
N ALA A 178 14.15 6.62 9.87
CA ALA A 178 12.88 7.30 9.59
C ALA A 178 12.16 7.70 10.89
N ALA A 179 11.99 6.78 11.84
CA ALA A 179 11.34 7.03 13.13
C ALA A 179 12.10 8.06 14.00
N ALA A 180 13.42 8.22 13.80
CA ALA A 180 14.20 9.24 14.49
C ALA A 180 14.00 10.65 13.90
N MET A 181 13.65 10.74 12.62
CA MET A 181 13.41 12.00 11.90
C MET A 181 11.97 12.49 12.07
N GLU A 182 11.01 11.56 12.06
CA GLU A 182 9.58 11.84 12.13
C GLU A 182 8.95 10.99 13.24
N ARG A 183 8.47 11.68 14.28
CA ARG A 183 7.98 11.02 15.51
C ARG A 183 6.54 10.55 15.41
N ASP A 184 5.79 11.07 14.44
CA ASP A 184 4.35 10.88 14.31
C ASP A 184 3.99 10.09 13.04
N ALA A 185 4.87 9.16 12.63
CA ALA A 185 4.65 8.29 11.47
C ALA A 185 4.21 6.89 11.91
N ALA A 186 2.89 6.69 12.04
CA ALA A 186 2.29 5.43 12.52
C ALA A 186 2.76 4.21 11.71
N GLN A 187 2.73 4.34 10.38
CA GLN A 187 3.18 3.31 9.45
C GLN A 187 4.66 2.92 9.65
N THR A 188 5.54 3.89 9.93
CA THR A 188 6.97 3.62 10.19
C THR A 188 7.15 2.84 11.48
N GLU A 189 6.46 3.22 12.55
CA GLU A 189 6.52 2.49 13.84
C GLU A 189 5.94 1.08 13.69
N TYR A 190 4.89 0.90 12.89
CA TYR A 190 4.29 -0.41 12.59
C TYR A 190 5.26 -1.34 11.84
N HIS A 191 5.86 -0.87 10.73
CA HIS A 191 6.83 -1.69 10.00
C HIS A 191 8.08 -1.98 10.82
N LEU A 192 8.53 -1.05 11.67
CA LEU A 192 9.64 -1.31 12.59
C LEU A 192 9.26 -2.39 13.62
N ALA A 193 8.02 -2.38 14.12
CA ALA A 193 7.51 -3.41 15.01
C ALA A 193 7.53 -4.79 14.34
N LEU A 194 7.02 -4.91 13.10
CA LEU A 194 7.07 -6.13 12.30
C LEU A 194 8.50 -6.65 12.13
N VAL A 195 9.44 -5.78 11.76
CA VAL A 195 10.86 -6.14 11.62
C VAL A 195 11.44 -6.65 12.93
N LEU A 196 11.14 -5.99 14.06
CA LEU A 196 11.65 -6.39 15.37
C LEU A 196 11.06 -7.73 15.83
N GLU A 197 9.78 -8.00 15.56
CA GLU A 197 9.17 -9.32 15.77
C GLU A 197 9.92 -10.40 14.98
N ARG A 198 10.20 -10.16 13.69
CA ARG A 198 10.94 -11.09 12.84
C ARG A 198 12.40 -11.31 13.29
N LEU A 199 12.97 -10.35 14.02
CA LEU A 199 14.30 -10.46 14.63
C LEU A 199 14.30 -11.03 16.06
N GLY A 200 13.11 -11.34 16.62
CA GLY A 200 12.95 -11.88 17.98
C GLY A 200 13.07 -10.84 19.10
N GLU A 201 12.97 -9.54 18.79
CA GLU A 201 13.04 -8.43 19.74
C GLU A 201 11.64 -8.03 20.26
N HIS A 202 10.87 -9.01 20.75
CA HIS A 202 9.44 -8.88 21.09
C HIS A 202 9.10 -7.70 22.01
N GLU A 203 9.93 -7.44 23.04
CA GLU A 203 9.67 -6.34 23.98
C GLU A 203 9.78 -4.96 23.33
N GLU A 204 10.74 -4.77 22.42
CA GLU A 204 10.83 -3.51 21.66
C GLU A 204 9.74 -3.47 20.60
N ALA A 205 9.46 -4.56 19.91
CA ALA A 205 8.38 -4.63 18.93
C ALA A 205 7.03 -4.22 19.52
N LYS A 206 6.68 -4.74 20.71
CA LYS A 206 5.47 -4.34 21.44
C LYS A 206 5.39 -2.84 21.68
N ARG A 207 6.49 -2.20 22.12
CA ARG A 207 6.53 -0.74 22.30
C ARG A 207 6.32 0.02 20.99
N ARG A 208 6.73 -0.55 19.87
CA ARG A 208 6.57 0.05 18.54
C ARG A 208 5.14 -0.10 18.03
N PHE A 209 4.51 -1.27 18.22
CA PHE A 209 3.07 -1.44 17.99
C PHE A 209 2.23 -0.48 18.84
N GLU A 210 2.55 -0.32 20.13
CA GLU A 210 1.85 0.62 21.02
C GLU A 210 1.92 2.06 20.50
N ARG A 211 3.05 2.46 19.91
CA ARG A 211 3.20 3.78 19.29
C ARG A 211 2.41 3.91 17.99
N ALA A 212 2.51 2.92 17.10
CA ALA A 212 1.75 2.90 15.86
C ALA A 212 0.25 3.02 16.14
N SER A 213 -0.25 2.21 17.08
CA SER A 213 -1.66 2.22 17.50
C SER A 213 -2.07 3.49 18.23
N HIS A 214 -1.16 4.12 18.98
CA HIS A 214 -1.46 5.42 19.58
C HIS A 214 -1.63 6.54 18.54
N LEU A 215 -0.85 6.49 17.45
CA LEU A 215 -0.88 7.48 16.37
C LEU A 215 -2.08 7.27 15.45
N ASP A 216 -2.37 6.03 15.08
CA ASP A 216 -3.55 5.66 14.27
C ASP A 216 -4.08 4.28 14.71
N PRO A 217 -5.02 4.25 15.67
CA PRO A 217 -5.59 2.99 16.19
C PRO A 217 -6.56 2.32 15.22
N GLU A 218 -7.08 3.05 14.24
CA GLU A 218 -8.01 2.49 13.25
C GLU A 218 -7.23 1.69 12.20
N GLN A 219 -6.12 2.25 11.71
CA GLN A 219 -5.27 1.60 10.72
C GLN A 219 -4.31 0.58 11.33
N PHE A 220 -3.74 0.86 12.51
CA PHE A 220 -2.73 0.00 13.16
C PHE A 220 -3.20 -0.43 14.55
N PRO A 221 -4.14 -1.39 14.65
CA PRO A 221 -4.55 -1.91 15.95
C PRO A 221 -3.40 -2.61 16.68
N MET A 222 -3.51 -2.70 17.99
CA MET A 222 -2.62 -3.58 18.77
C MET A 222 -2.85 -5.05 18.38
N PRO A 223 -1.78 -5.82 18.12
CA PRO A 223 -1.90 -7.25 17.84
C PRO A 223 -2.62 -8.00 18.96
N LEU A 224 -3.47 -8.96 18.58
CA LEU A 224 -4.14 -9.87 19.50
C LEU A 224 -3.14 -10.84 20.13
N GLU A 225 -3.00 -10.80 21.46
CA GLU A 225 -2.18 -11.77 22.19
C GLU A 225 -3.01 -13.01 22.58
N ILE A 226 -2.76 -14.16 21.92
CA ILE A 226 -3.48 -15.40 22.20
C ILE A 226 -2.57 -16.63 22.33
N GLY A 227 -2.91 -17.51 23.26
CA GLY A 227 -2.17 -18.75 23.47
C GLY A 227 -2.47 -19.79 22.38
N ASP A 228 -1.49 -20.65 22.08
CA ASP A 228 -1.56 -21.66 21.02
C ASP A 228 -2.83 -22.52 21.10
N GLU A 229 -3.19 -22.99 22.30
CA GLU A 229 -4.40 -23.81 22.50
C GLU A 229 -5.70 -23.08 22.16
N GLU A 230 -5.80 -21.78 22.45
CA GLU A 230 -7.00 -21.02 22.09
C GLU A 230 -7.01 -20.68 20.60
N PHE A 231 -5.84 -20.36 20.02
CA PHE A 231 -5.73 -20.17 18.57
C PHE A 231 -6.14 -21.43 17.81
N GLU A 232 -5.66 -22.61 18.21
CA GLU A 232 -6.05 -23.91 17.64
C GLU A 232 -7.56 -24.16 17.77
N ARG A 233 -8.17 -23.79 18.90
CA ARG A 233 -9.63 -23.88 19.08
C ARG A 233 -10.38 -22.98 18.10
N ILE A 234 -9.95 -21.73 17.94
CA ILE A 234 -10.57 -20.77 17.01
C ILE A 234 -10.38 -21.24 15.57
N ALA A 235 -9.20 -21.71 15.19
CA ALA A 235 -8.95 -22.27 13.86
C ALA A 235 -9.86 -23.48 13.58
N ALA A 236 -10.00 -24.41 14.53
CA ALA A 236 -10.89 -25.54 14.39
C ALA A 236 -12.37 -25.12 14.26
N GLU A 237 -12.80 -24.10 15.01
CA GLU A 237 -14.14 -23.51 14.92
C GLU A 237 -14.37 -22.87 13.54
N ALA A 238 -13.42 -22.04 13.08
CA ALA A 238 -13.44 -21.42 11.77
C ALA A 238 -13.64 -22.46 10.65
N LEU A 239 -12.84 -23.54 10.65
CA LEU A 239 -12.94 -24.64 9.69
C LEU A 239 -14.30 -25.36 9.75
N ALA A 240 -14.86 -25.55 10.94
CA ALA A 240 -16.17 -26.19 11.12
C ALA A 240 -17.33 -25.35 10.58
N GLU A 241 -17.19 -24.02 10.61
CA GLU A 241 -18.17 -23.06 10.10
C GLU A 241 -18.06 -22.79 8.59
N LEU A 242 -17.03 -23.30 7.92
CA LEU A 242 -16.88 -23.14 6.47
C LEU A 242 -18.07 -23.72 5.70
N PRO A 243 -18.39 -23.15 4.51
CA PRO A 243 -19.37 -23.72 3.59
C PRO A 243 -19.11 -25.20 3.34
N ARG A 244 -20.18 -26.00 3.24
CA ARG A 244 -20.07 -27.47 3.13
C ARG A 244 -19.15 -27.92 1.99
N SER A 245 -19.18 -27.22 0.85
CA SER A 245 -18.33 -27.50 -0.31
C SER A 245 -16.83 -27.40 0.00
N ILE A 246 -16.43 -26.38 0.77
CA ILE A 246 -15.05 -26.16 1.19
C ILE A 246 -14.68 -27.12 2.32
N ARG A 247 -15.58 -27.30 3.28
CA ARG A 247 -15.38 -28.18 4.43
C ARG A 247 -15.12 -29.64 4.03
N GLU A 248 -15.85 -30.15 3.04
CA GLU A 248 -15.64 -31.51 2.52
C GLU A 248 -14.27 -31.66 1.83
N TYR A 249 -13.74 -30.57 1.26
CA TYR A 249 -12.42 -30.54 0.65
C TYR A 249 -11.30 -30.53 1.71
N VAL A 250 -11.35 -29.61 2.68
CA VAL A 250 -10.34 -29.53 3.76
C VAL A 250 -10.38 -30.70 4.74
N ALA A 251 -11.47 -31.46 4.79
CA ALA A 251 -11.60 -32.58 5.72
C ALA A 251 -10.47 -33.62 5.59
N ASN A 252 -9.79 -33.69 4.44
CA ASN A 252 -8.65 -34.58 4.19
C ASN A 252 -7.33 -33.84 3.94
N VAL A 253 -7.30 -32.51 4.12
CA VAL A 253 -6.10 -31.68 3.93
C VAL A 253 -5.61 -31.27 5.32
N PRO A 254 -4.36 -31.62 5.71
CA PRO A 254 -3.77 -31.12 6.93
C PRO A 254 -3.79 -29.58 6.97
N VAL A 255 -4.32 -29.02 8.06
CA VAL A 255 -4.19 -27.61 8.40
C VAL A 255 -3.10 -27.50 9.45
N LEU A 256 -1.98 -26.88 9.07
CA LEU A 256 -0.84 -26.63 9.91
C LEU A 256 -0.91 -25.20 10.43
N ILE A 257 -0.45 -25.00 11.66
CA ILE A 257 -0.31 -23.67 12.25
C ILE A 257 1.18 -23.46 12.46
N GLU A 258 1.72 -22.43 11.82
CA GLU A 258 3.10 -22.00 11.97
C GLU A 258 3.12 -20.59 12.57
N GLU A 259 4.21 -20.24 13.27
CA GLU A 259 4.34 -18.90 13.85
C GLU A 259 4.44 -17.84 12.75
N TRP A 260 5.32 -18.06 11.76
CA TRP A 260 5.62 -17.14 10.66
C TRP A 260 5.88 -17.91 9.36
N PRO A 261 5.65 -17.29 8.18
CA PRO A 261 6.16 -17.85 6.93
C PRO A 261 7.68 -17.88 6.95
N SER A 262 8.25 -19.05 6.64
CA SER A 262 9.70 -19.20 6.52
C SER A 262 10.23 -18.40 5.33
N SER A 263 11.49 -17.96 5.39
CA SER A 263 12.12 -17.26 4.26
C SER A 263 12.14 -18.12 2.99
N GLU A 264 12.32 -19.44 3.14
CA GLU A 264 12.29 -20.36 2.00
C GLU A 264 10.91 -20.44 1.35
N LEU A 265 9.83 -20.34 2.13
CA LEU A 265 8.46 -20.34 1.61
C LEU A 265 8.15 -19.02 0.90
N VAL A 266 8.51 -17.89 1.52
CA VAL A 266 8.38 -16.54 0.93
C VAL A 266 9.07 -16.49 -0.44
N ASP A 267 10.32 -16.98 -0.52
CA ASP A 267 11.09 -16.96 -1.77
C ASP A 267 10.59 -17.95 -2.83
N GLN A 268 10.08 -19.12 -2.43
CA GLN A 268 9.66 -20.16 -3.38
C GLN A 268 8.27 -19.92 -3.97
N GLU A 269 7.35 -19.42 -3.14
CA GLU A 269 5.96 -19.18 -3.52
C GLU A 269 5.74 -17.72 -3.96
N ASP A 270 6.76 -16.86 -3.86
CA ASP A 270 6.70 -15.44 -4.25
C ASP A 270 5.56 -14.72 -3.53
N VAL A 271 5.52 -14.85 -2.20
CA VAL A 271 4.45 -14.33 -1.34
C VAL A 271 4.97 -13.35 -0.31
N SER A 272 4.14 -12.36 0.06
CA SER A 272 4.49 -11.41 1.12
C SER A 272 4.79 -12.13 2.44
N PRO A 273 5.80 -11.67 3.22
CA PRO A 273 6.03 -12.14 4.58
C PRO A 273 4.86 -11.88 5.55
N THR A 274 3.87 -11.07 5.16
CA THR A 274 2.63 -10.80 5.91
C THR A 274 1.46 -11.72 5.55
N ILE A 275 1.62 -12.65 4.60
CA ILE A 275 0.55 -13.57 4.19
C ILE A 275 -0.07 -14.29 5.40
N LEU A 276 -1.40 -14.36 5.46
CA LEU A 276 -2.12 -14.87 6.63
C LEU A 276 -2.20 -16.41 6.65
N GLY A 277 -2.19 -17.01 5.48
CA GLY A 277 -2.10 -18.44 5.27
C GLY A 277 -1.90 -18.75 3.80
N ILE A 278 -1.50 -19.98 3.50
CA ILE A 278 -1.22 -20.43 2.13
C ILE A 278 -1.67 -21.88 1.94
N PHE A 279 -2.24 -22.17 0.78
CA PHE A 279 -2.43 -23.54 0.32
C PHE A 279 -1.24 -24.01 -0.51
N ILE A 280 -0.59 -25.09 -0.08
CA ILE A 280 0.48 -25.75 -0.85
C ILE A 280 -0.06 -27.07 -1.39
N GLY A 281 -0.07 -27.23 -2.71
CA GLY A 281 -0.45 -28.46 -3.38
C GLY A 281 -0.41 -28.33 -4.90
N VAL A 282 -0.79 -29.38 -5.63
CA VAL A 282 -0.79 -29.35 -7.11
C VAL A 282 -2.20 -29.06 -7.62
N PRO A 283 -2.44 -27.97 -8.39
CA PRO A 283 -3.77 -27.59 -8.87
C PRO A 283 -4.53 -28.70 -9.60
N ARG A 284 -5.87 -28.76 -9.43
CA ARG A 284 -6.71 -29.83 -10.01
C ARG A 284 -6.71 -29.85 -11.55
N THR A 285 -6.44 -28.73 -12.20
CA THR A 285 -6.36 -28.60 -13.67
C THR A 285 -5.18 -29.37 -14.27
N GLU A 286 -4.17 -29.72 -13.47
CA GLU A 286 -2.95 -30.43 -13.88
C GLU A 286 -2.84 -31.86 -13.29
N ALA A 287 -3.85 -32.29 -12.53
CA ALA A 287 -3.84 -33.56 -11.80
C ALA A 287 -4.05 -34.78 -12.72
N GLY A 288 -2.95 -35.34 -13.24
CA GLY A 288 -2.90 -36.70 -13.78
C GLY A 288 -3.12 -37.77 -12.69
N SER A 289 -3.79 -38.87 -13.04
CA SER A 289 -4.27 -39.91 -12.12
C SER A 289 -3.15 -40.59 -11.29
N SER A 290 -2.93 -40.16 -10.04
CA SER A 290 -2.30 -41.00 -9.01
C SER A 290 -2.58 -40.47 -7.59
N ASP A 291 -3.04 -41.35 -6.70
CA ASP A 291 -3.33 -41.07 -5.28
C ASP A 291 -2.14 -40.52 -4.47
N VAL A 292 -0.89 -40.76 -4.91
CA VAL A 292 0.35 -40.29 -4.24
C VAL A 292 0.44 -38.76 -4.13
N ARG A 293 -0.34 -38.01 -4.92
CA ARG A 293 -0.23 -36.54 -5.02
C ARG A 293 -1.02 -35.79 -3.94
N ARG A 294 -2.05 -36.40 -3.34
CA ARG A 294 -2.86 -35.79 -2.28
C ARG A 294 -2.14 -35.70 -0.94
N ASP A 295 -1.12 -36.53 -0.73
CA ASP A 295 -0.33 -36.55 0.52
C ASP A 295 0.57 -35.31 0.70
N MET A 296 0.64 -34.42 -0.31
CA MET A 296 1.41 -33.17 -0.27
C MET A 296 0.54 -31.93 -0.01
N ASP A 297 -0.78 -32.04 -0.21
CA ASP A 297 -1.70 -30.92 -0.06
C ASP A 297 -1.77 -30.52 1.42
N ARG A 298 -1.60 -29.23 1.72
CA ARG A 298 -1.70 -28.69 3.07
C ARG A 298 -2.10 -27.22 3.05
N VAL A 299 -2.84 -26.81 4.07
CA VAL A 299 -3.05 -25.39 4.39
C VAL A 299 -2.12 -25.04 5.53
N ILE A 300 -1.41 -23.93 5.44
CA ILE A 300 -0.61 -23.39 6.53
C ILE A 300 -1.22 -22.06 6.95
N LEU A 301 -1.55 -21.90 8.22
CA LEU A 301 -1.98 -20.64 8.82
C LEU A 301 -0.82 -20.03 9.60
N PHE A 302 -0.55 -18.74 9.39
CA PHE A 302 0.54 -18.04 10.04
C PHE A 302 0.02 -17.25 11.24
N LYS A 303 0.16 -17.85 12.42
CA LYS A 303 -0.41 -17.38 13.67
C LYS A 303 -0.10 -15.90 13.92
N ARG A 304 1.17 -15.50 13.80
CA ARG A 304 1.60 -14.13 14.15
C ARG A 304 1.09 -13.07 13.18
N ASN A 305 0.99 -13.41 11.90
CA ASN A 305 0.39 -12.52 10.90
C ASN A 305 -1.10 -12.32 11.22
N LEU A 306 -1.82 -13.41 11.50
CA LEU A 306 -3.22 -13.35 11.92
C LEU A 306 -3.44 -12.59 13.24
N GLU A 307 -2.58 -12.79 14.24
CA GLU A 307 -2.59 -12.01 15.49
C GLU A 307 -2.39 -10.52 15.24
N THR A 308 -1.51 -10.16 14.31
CA THR A 308 -1.20 -8.76 13.98
C THR A 308 -2.34 -8.08 13.22
N SER A 309 -3.11 -8.83 12.44
CA SER A 309 -4.23 -8.30 11.64
C SER A 309 -5.57 -8.23 12.38
N CYS A 310 -5.68 -8.77 13.60
CA CYS A 310 -6.95 -8.87 14.33
C CYS A 310 -6.91 -8.17 15.68
N ARG A 311 -8.01 -7.52 16.08
CA ARG A 311 -8.16 -6.86 17.40
C ARG A 311 -8.71 -7.79 18.47
N ASP A 312 -9.54 -8.74 18.07
CA ASP A 312 -10.25 -9.62 18.97
C ASP A 312 -10.49 -11.02 18.40
N ARG A 313 -11.08 -11.87 19.22
CA ARG A 313 -11.37 -13.26 18.90
C ARG A 313 -12.31 -13.41 17.70
N ASP A 314 -13.31 -12.54 17.58
CA ASP A 314 -14.34 -12.66 16.55
C ASP A 314 -13.78 -12.23 15.19
N GLU A 315 -12.95 -11.19 15.17
CA GLU A 315 -12.14 -10.81 14.00
C GLU A 315 -11.19 -11.95 13.60
N LEU A 316 -10.46 -12.55 14.55
CA LEU A 316 -9.56 -13.68 14.25
C LEU A 316 -10.30 -14.88 13.65
N LEU A 317 -11.46 -15.23 14.21
CA LEU A 317 -12.30 -16.31 13.68
C LEU A 317 -12.76 -15.99 12.25
N HIS A 318 -13.18 -14.75 12.00
CA HIS A 318 -13.60 -14.31 10.68
C HIS A 318 -12.42 -14.36 9.69
N GLU A 319 -11.27 -13.85 10.07
CA GLU A 319 -10.08 -13.76 9.22
C GLU A 319 -9.54 -15.13 8.83
N ILE A 320 -9.50 -16.09 9.76
CA ILE A 320 -9.13 -17.48 9.44
C ILE A 320 -10.12 -18.08 8.43
N LYS A 321 -11.43 -17.83 8.58
CA LYS A 321 -12.43 -18.32 7.61
C LYS A 321 -12.17 -17.71 6.24
N THR A 322 -11.96 -16.39 6.19
CA THR A 322 -11.69 -15.64 4.95
C THR A 322 -10.45 -16.18 4.25
N THR A 323 -9.33 -16.24 4.97
CA THR A 323 -8.06 -16.82 4.48
C THR A 323 -8.26 -18.22 3.90
N VAL A 324 -8.84 -19.15 4.65
CA VAL A 324 -9.01 -20.54 4.18
C VAL A 324 -9.95 -20.63 2.97
N LYS A 325 -11.01 -19.80 2.92
CA LYS A 325 -11.91 -19.76 1.75
C LYS A 325 -11.16 -19.30 0.49
N HIS A 326 -10.38 -18.22 0.59
CA HIS A 326 -9.64 -17.66 -0.54
C HIS A 326 -8.61 -18.64 -1.08
N GLU A 327 -7.78 -19.20 -0.20
CA GLU A 327 -6.72 -20.15 -0.57
C GLU A 327 -7.26 -21.38 -1.31
N ILE A 328 -8.35 -21.96 -0.81
CA ILE A 328 -8.98 -23.13 -1.46
C ILE A 328 -9.72 -22.72 -2.72
N GLY A 329 -10.30 -21.52 -2.72
CA GLY A 329 -10.94 -20.91 -3.87
C GLY A 329 -10.03 -20.90 -5.09
N HIS A 330 -8.87 -20.27 -4.95
CA HIS A 330 -7.85 -20.21 -5.99
C HIS A 330 -7.34 -21.60 -6.38
N TYR A 331 -7.12 -22.48 -5.41
CA TYR A 331 -6.72 -23.86 -5.70
C TYR A 331 -7.76 -24.63 -6.54
N LEU A 332 -9.06 -24.36 -6.33
CA LEU A 332 -10.15 -24.94 -7.12
C LEU A 332 -10.28 -24.29 -8.51
N GLY A 333 -9.46 -23.28 -8.81
CA GLY A 333 -9.47 -22.53 -10.08
C GLY A 333 -10.55 -21.46 -10.13
N LEU A 334 -11.03 -20.97 -8.98
CA LEU A 334 -11.92 -19.83 -8.91
C LEU A 334 -11.08 -18.54 -8.95
N ASP A 335 -11.50 -17.60 -9.79
CA ASP A 335 -11.00 -16.23 -9.75
C ASP A 335 -11.72 -15.41 -8.66
N GLU A 336 -11.28 -14.19 -8.43
CA GLU A 336 -11.87 -13.31 -7.40
C GLU A 336 -13.36 -13.05 -7.64
N ASP A 337 -13.77 -12.87 -8.91
CA ASP A 337 -15.17 -12.69 -9.32
C ASP A 337 -16.03 -13.92 -8.97
N ASP A 338 -15.50 -15.13 -9.21
CA ASP A 338 -16.12 -16.39 -8.83
C ASP A 338 -16.24 -16.53 -7.32
N LEU A 339 -15.23 -16.07 -6.56
CA LEU A 339 -15.25 -16.06 -5.11
C LEU A 339 -16.33 -15.09 -4.59
N GLU A 340 -16.39 -13.86 -5.09
CA GLU A 340 -17.42 -12.88 -4.70
C GLU A 340 -18.83 -13.41 -4.99
N ARG A 341 -19.04 -13.93 -6.21
CA ARG A 341 -20.35 -14.44 -6.63
C ARG A 341 -20.83 -15.62 -5.80
N LEU A 342 -19.91 -16.42 -5.26
CA LEU A 342 -20.22 -17.56 -4.39
C LEU A 342 -20.33 -17.17 -2.90
N GLY A 343 -20.16 -15.89 -2.56
CA GLY A 343 -20.08 -15.41 -1.18
C GLY A 343 -18.84 -15.95 -0.45
N LEU A 344 -17.79 -16.24 -1.22
CA LEU A 344 -16.52 -16.78 -0.78
C LEU A 344 -15.41 -15.72 -0.72
N ALA A 345 -15.57 -14.58 -1.40
CA ALA A 345 -14.72 -13.41 -1.21
C ALA A 345 -14.83 -12.84 0.21
#